data_AF-A0A6I7PGQ0-F1
#
_entry.id   AF-A0A6I7PGQ0-F1
#
_cell.length_a   1.000
_cell.length_b   1.000
_cell.length_c   1.000
_cell.angle_alpha   90.00
_cell.angle_beta   90.00
_cell.angle_gamma   90.00
#
_symmetry.space_group_name_H-M   'P 1'
#
loop_
_entity.id
_entity.type
_entity.pdbx_description
1 polymer ?
#
loop_
_entity_poly.entity_id
_entity_poly.type
_entity_poly.pdbx_seq_one_letter_code
_entity_poly.pdbx_strand_id
1 'polypeptide(L)'
;MNRDQVKTQLRRLEPDVDDFNVILSGKLSRKVNGLYYPEKREIILHNKNFANDNEMMYTAVHEFAHHVHFTRSPVPVGSRPHTIEFRRILHRLLERAEELGIYRSIFDTSPDFVELTRRIRERYLAAGGRIMKEFGQALLEAQQLCREHQMRFDDYVERVLRLETRTANSLIRMHAYDVSPQTGYENMKIMAGIPDPQKRSQAEQAFAAGMSRDSVRTLVSGDGNEEQSAIELLLREKQRLERTISSLQRKLEELERRLESIEA
;
A
#
# COMPACT_ATOMS: atom_id res chain seq x y z
N MET A 1 13.47 0.56 27.58
CA MET A 1 14.11 1.78 27.02
C MET A 1 13.42 3.06 27.51
N ASN A 2 14.16 4.16 27.64
CA ASN A 2 13.63 5.49 27.97
C ASN A 2 13.44 6.37 26.71
N ARG A 3 12.82 7.56 26.87
CA ARG A 3 12.53 8.50 25.78
C ARG A 3 13.77 8.85 24.95
N ASP A 4 14.85 9.20 25.62
CA ASP A 4 16.04 9.74 24.94
C ASP A 4 16.74 8.63 24.15
N GLN A 5 16.78 7.41 24.69
CA GLN A 5 17.22 6.21 23.97
C GLN A 5 16.40 5.98 22.70
N VAL A 6 15.06 6.05 22.78
CA VAL A 6 14.19 5.89 21.60
C VAL A 6 14.49 6.97 20.56
N LYS A 7 14.55 8.25 20.95
CA LYS A 7 14.87 9.35 20.03
C LYS A 7 16.24 9.17 19.38
N THR A 8 17.26 8.75 20.13
CA THR A 8 18.59 8.45 19.60
C THR A 8 18.55 7.33 18.56
N GLN A 9 17.83 6.24 18.82
CA GLN A 9 17.71 5.15 17.84
C GLN A 9 16.99 5.60 16.57
N LEU A 10 15.88 6.33 16.68
CA LEU A 10 15.15 6.84 15.52
C LEU A 10 16.00 7.78 14.65
N ARG A 11 16.80 8.66 15.28
CA ARG A 11 17.75 9.53 14.55
C ARG A 11 18.84 8.75 13.80
N ARG A 12 19.19 7.53 14.24
CA ARG A 12 20.15 6.68 13.50
C ARG A 12 19.55 6.13 12.20
N LEU A 13 18.22 6.00 12.12
CA LEU A 13 17.54 5.53 10.91
C LEU A 13 17.52 6.61 9.82
N GLU A 14 17.42 7.88 10.24
CA GLU A 14 17.40 9.02 9.35
C GLU A 14 18.06 10.23 10.05
N PRO A 15 19.39 10.44 9.88
CA PRO A 15 20.13 11.48 10.59
C PRO A 15 19.72 12.90 10.22
N ASP A 16 19.45 13.13 8.93
CA ASP A 16 19.15 14.45 8.33
C ASP A 16 17.63 14.74 8.33
N VAL A 17 16.92 14.27 9.35
CA VAL A 17 15.50 14.59 9.54
C VAL A 17 15.35 15.83 10.43
N ASP A 18 14.31 16.61 10.14
CA ASP A 18 13.84 17.69 11.00
C ASP A 18 13.71 17.26 12.48
N ASP A 19 13.91 18.18 13.43
CA ASP A 19 13.81 17.80 14.85
C ASP A 19 12.36 17.44 15.24
N PHE A 20 12.26 16.51 16.19
CA PHE A 20 11.02 15.95 16.71
C PHE A 20 11.17 15.58 18.18
N ASN A 21 10.05 15.48 18.88
CA ASN A 21 10.01 15.02 20.27
C ASN A 21 9.45 13.60 20.35
N VAL A 22 10.01 12.80 21.25
CA VAL A 22 9.44 11.52 21.63
C VAL A 22 8.82 11.69 23.02
N ILE A 23 7.66 11.11 23.28
CA ILE A 23 6.99 11.18 24.58
C ILE A 23 6.56 9.77 24.95
N LEU A 24 7.05 9.27 26.08
CA LEU A 24 6.50 8.07 26.71
C LEU A 24 5.38 8.52 27.66
N SER A 25 4.14 8.25 27.31
CA SER A 25 2.98 8.82 28.01
C SER A 25 2.77 8.31 29.44
N GLY A 26 3.43 7.22 29.83
CA GLY A 26 3.24 6.55 31.13
C GLY A 26 1.88 5.86 31.28
N LYS A 27 1.11 5.77 30.20
CA LYS A 27 -0.29 5.32 30.20
C LYS A 27 -0.48 4.11 29.29
N LEU A 28 -1.53 3.35 29.60
CA LEU A 28 -2.10 2.35 28.72
C LEU A 28 -3.21 3.02 27.89
N SER A 29 -3.27 2.71 26.61
CA SER A 29 -4.32 3.19 25.71
C SER A 29 -5.03 2.00 25.08
N ARG A 30 -6.36 2.00 25.15
CA ARG A 30 -7.19 0.95 24.54
C ARG A 30 -7.37 1.13 23.02
N LYS A 31 -7.00 2.31 22.48
CA LYS A 31 -7.29 2.66 21.08
C LYS A 31 -6.07 2.51 20.18
N VAL A 32 -4.92 2.98 20.64
CA VAL A 32 -3.70 3.05 19.83
C VAL A 32 -2.46 2.80 20.69
N ASN A 33 -1.40 2.28 20.08
CA ASN A 33 -0.10 2.06 20.74
C ASN A 33 0.82 3.28 20.65
N GLY A 34 0.71 4.03 19.56
CA GLY A 34 1.42 5.29 19.34
C GLY A 34 0.58 6.23 18.47
N LEU A 35 1.02 7.48 18.40
CA LEU A 35 0.52 8.46 17.46
C LEU A 35 1.56 9.54 17.18
N TYR A 36 1.47 10.15 16.01
CA TYR A 36 2.25 11.31 15.61
C TYR A 36 1.38 12.56 15.48
N TYR A 37 1.82 13.67 16.07
CA TYR A 37 1.22 15.00 15.92
C TYR A 37 2.10 15.87 15.01
N PRO A 38 1.73 16.09 13.73
CA PRO A 38 2.54 16.83 12.77
C PRO A 38 2.86 18.27 13.19
N GLU A 39 1.88 19.00 13.72
CA GLU A 39 2.02 20.41 14.10
C GLU A 39 3.09 20.64 15.16
N LYS A 40 3.19 19.71 16.13
CA LYS A 40 4.16 19.77 17.23
C LYS A 40 5.41 18.93 16.99
N ARG A 41 5.41 18.14 15.92
CA ARG A 41 6.43 17.13 15.61
C ARG A 41 6.65 16.19 16.81
N GLU A 42 5.56 15.72 17.40
CA GLU A 42 5.58 14.88 18.60
C GLU A 42 5.19 13.45 18.24
N ILE A 43 6.06 12.50 18.58
CA ILE A 43 5.79 11.07 18.59
C ILE A 43 5.42 10.69 20.02
N ILE A 44 4.20 10.21 20.22
CA ILE A 44 3.74 9.74 21.53
C ILE A 44 3.60 8.23 21.51
N LEU A 45 4.19 7.57 22.50
CA LEU A 45 4.10 6.14 22.73
C LEU A 45 3.36 5.85 24.04
N HIS A 46 2.35 4.98 23.95
CA HIS A 46 1.65 4.45 25.12
C HIS A 46 2.44 3.29 25.71
N ASN A 47 3.54 3.60 26.39
CA ASN A 47 4.56 2.64 26.77
C ASN A 47 4.10 1.52 27.71
N LYS A 48 2.92 1.64 28.35
CA LYS A 48 2.32 0.53 29.11
C LYS A 48 1.56 -0.48 28.25
N ASN A 49 1.42 -0.23 26.94
CA ASN A 49 0.84 -1.19 26.00
C ASN A 49 1.84 -2.29 25.59
N PHE A 50 3.14 -2.02 25.68
CA PHE A 50 4.16 -2.92 25.15
C PHE A 50 4.68 -3.87 26.21
N ALA A 51 4.88 -5.13 25.83
CA ALA A 51 5.47 -6.14 26.70
C ALA A 51 7.01 -6.05 26.73
N ASN A 52 7.62 -5.50 25.68
CA ASN A 52 9.07 -5.39 25.55
C ASN A 52 9.48 -4.23 24.64
N ASP A 53 10.78 -3.93 24.65
CA ASP A 53 11.36 -2.81 23.90
C ASP A 53 11.30 -3.02 22.38
N ASN A 54 11.35 -4.26 21.88
CA ASN A 54 11.30 -4.55 20.44
C ASN A 54 9.93 -4.17 19.84
N GLU A 55 8.85 -4.52 20.54
CA GLU A 55 7.48 -4.14 20.17
C GLU A 55 7.27 -2.61 20.20
N MET A 56 7.80 -1.96 21.23
CA MET A 56 7.77 -0.50 21.33
C MET A 56 8.56 0.14 20.18
N MET A 57 9.73 -0.40 19.82
CA MET A 57 10.56 0.14 18.74
C MET A 57 9.90 0.00 17.38
N TYR A 58 9.19 -1.09 17.09
CA TYR A 58 8.39 -1.19 15.86
C TYR A 58 7.37 -0.04 15.76
N THR A 59 6.64 0.23 16.85
CA THR A 59 5.66 1.33 16.91
C THR A 59 6.35 2.69 16.79
N ALA A 60 7.50 2.86 17.44
CA ALA A 60 8.29 4.09 17.32
C ALA A 60 8.74 4.36 15.88
N VAL A 61 9.19 3.32 15.15
CA VAL A 61 9.56 3.42 13.74
C VAL A 61 8.34 3.75 12.87
N HIS A 62 7.16 3.20 13.18
CA HIS A 62 5.91 3.55 12.50
C HIS A 62 5.58 5.04 12.62
N GLU A 63 5.54 5.57 13.84
CA GLU A 63 5.24 6.99 14.06
C GLU A 63 6.36 7.89 13.51
N PHE A 64 7.60 7.44 13.54
CA PHE A 64 8.72 8.14 12.93
C PHE A 64 8.63 8.19 11.40
N ALA A 65 8.10 7.15 10.75
CA ALA A 65 7.81 7.18 9.32
C ALA A 65 6.78 8.27 8.97
N HIS A 66 5.80 8.52 9.84
CA HIS A 66 4.90 9.66 9.67
C HIS A 66 5.67 10.97 9.77
N HIS A 67 6.53 11.12 10.77
CA HIS A 67 7.36 12.32 10.91
C HIS A 67 8.23 12.59 9.67
N VAL A 68 8.95 11.59 9.16
CA VAL A 68 9.76 11.70 7.94
C VAL A 68 8.89 12.09 6.73
N HIS A 69 7.73 11.45 6.57
CA HIS A 69 6.82 11.75 5.47
C HIS A 69 6.31 13.20 5.52
N PHE A 70 5.87 13.68 6.69
CA PHE A 70 5.36 15.04 6.85
C PHE A 70 6.43 16.12 6.68
N THR A 71 7.68 15.84 7.02
CA THR A 71 8.76 16.84 6.97
C THR A 71 9.49 16.89 5.64
N ARG A 72 9.48 15.79 4.86
CA ARG A 72 10.17 15.72 3.57
C ARG A 72 9.25 15.80 2.35
N SER A 73 7.94 15.69 2.54
CA SER A 73 7.02 15.79 1.41
C SER A 73 7.07 17.19 0.79
N PRO A 74 7.30 17.32 -0.53
CA PRO A 74 7.30 18.61 -1.22
C PRO A 74 5.90 19.23 -1.32
N VAL A 75 4.87 18.41 -1.10
CA VAL A 75 3.46 18.83 -1.09
C VAL A 75 2.83 18.55 0.28
N PRO A 76 1.77 19.28 0.67
CA PRO A 76 1.05 19.00 1.90
C PRO A 76 0.58 17.55 1.97
N VAL A 77 0.94 16.85 3.04
CA VAL A 77 0.48 15.47 3.29
C VAL A 77 -1.00 15.50 3.66
N GLY A 78 -1.82 14.76 2.92
CA GLY A 78 -3.26 14.70 3.15
C GLY A 78 -3.66 13.94 4.41
N SER A 79 -4.97 13.91 4.69
CA SER A 79 -5.53 13.29 5.91
C SER A 79 -5.43 11.76 5.97
N ARG A 80 -5.17 11.08 4.84
CA ARG A 80 -5.01 9.63 4.79
C ARG A 80 -3.61 9.26 5.30
N PRO A 81 -3.47 8.58 6.46
CA PRO A 81 -2.16 8.38 7.09
C PRO A 81 -1.26 7.39 6.33
N HIS A 82 -1.83 6.29 5.83
CA HIS A 82 -1.06 5.16 5.26
C HIS A 82 -1.14 5.11 3.73
N THR A 83 -0.61 6.14 3.07
CA THR A 83 -0.44 6.20 1.61
C THR A 83 0.65 5.22 1.13
N ILE A 84 0.77 5.04 -0.19
CA ILE A 84 1.88 4.26 -0.80
C ILE A 84 3.23 4.83 -0.36
N GLU A 85 3.36 6.17 -0.39
CA GLU A 85 4.60 6.86 -0.01
C GLU A 85 4.95 6.66 1.46
N PHE A 86 3.98 6.78 2.37
CA PHE A 86 4.20 6.44 3.78
C PHE A 86 4.71 4.99 3.93
N ARG A 87 4.08 4.03 3.25
CA ARG A 87 4.45 2.61 3.36
C ARG A 87 5.86 2.37 2.83
N ARG A 88 6.24 3.02 1.73
CA ARG A 88 7.61 2.99 1.20
C ARG A 88 8.62 3.49 2.22
N ILE A 89 8.36 4.65 2.84
CA ILE A 89 9.20 5.22 3.90
C ILE A 89 9.30 4.26 5.08
N LEU A 90 8.17 3.72 5.54
CA LEU A 90 8.12 2.79 6.68
C LEU A 90 8.94 1.52 6.40
N HIS A 91 8.77 0.88 5.25
CA HIS A 91 9.51 -0.34 4.91
C HIS A 91 11.01 -0.10 4.87
N ARG A 92 11.46 1.00 4.23
CA ARG A 92 12.87 1.41 4.21
C ARG A 92 13.42 1.61 5.63
N LEU A 93 12.66 2.28 6.51
CA LEU A 93 13.08 2.52 7.89
C LEU A 93 13.13 1.23 8.71
N LEU A 94 12.20 0.28 8.49
CA LEU A 94 12.21 -1.03 9.15
C LEU A 94 13.40 -1.88 8.70
N GLU A 95 13.67 -1.97 7.40
CA GLU A 95 14.85 -2.64 6.86
C GLU A 95 16.13 -2.08 7.50
N ARG A 96 16.25 -0.75 7.53
CA ARG A 96 17.38 -0.09 8.18
C ARG A 96 17.45 -0.34 9.69
N ALA A 97 16.30 -0.43 10.36
CA ALA A 97 16.25 -0.73 11.78
C ALA A 97 16.70 -2.17 12.09
N GLU A 98 16.38 -3.12 11.21
CA GLU A 98 16.85 -4.50 11.31
C GLU A 98 18.37 -4.59 11.09
N GLU A 99 18.90 -3.95 10.04
CA GLU A 99 20.34 -3.87 9.78
C GLU A 99 21.14 -3.30 10.96
N LEU A 100 20.60 -2.26 11.61
CA LEU A 100 21.24 -1.61 12.75
C LEU A 100 20.95 -2.30 14.09
N GLY A 101 20.16 -3.38 14.10
CA GLY A 101 19.76 -4.11 15.30
C GLY A 101 18.85 -3.31 16.25
N ILE A 102 18.21 -2.24 15.76
CA ILE A 102 17.29 -1.37 16.48
C ILE A 102 15.92 -2.06 16.67
N TYR A 103 15.52 -2.83 15.67
CA TYR A 103 14.35 -3.68 15.66
C TYR A 103 14.75 -5.07 15.18
N ARG A 104 14.07 -6.11 15.67
CA ARG A 104 14.31 -7.50 15.25
C ARG A 104 12.98 -8.14 14.89
N SER A 105 12.85 -8.55 13.63
CA SER A 105 11.81 -9.45 13.19
C SER A 105 12.17 -10.89 13.59
N ILE A 106 11.19 -11.64 14.11
CA ILE A 106 11.33 -13.08 14.41
C ILE A 106 10.72 -13.96 13.32
N PHE A 107 10.12 -13.38 12.29
CA PHE A 107 9.32 -14.11 11.31
C PHE A 107 10.14 -15.09 10.47
N ASP A 108 11.43 -14.80 10.25
CA ASP A 108 12.34 -15.65 9.47
C ASP A 108 13.28 -16.51 10.35
N THR A 109 13.22 -16.36 11.68
CA THR A 109 14.11 -17.07 12.62
C THR A 109 13.38 -18.02 13.56
N SER A 110 12.12 -17.72 13.90
CA SER A 110 11.30 -18.61 14.71
C SER A 110 10.83 -19.82 13.88
N PRO A 111 11.10 -21.06 14.32
CA PRO A 111 10.66 -22.26 13.61
C PRO A 111 9.16 -22.28 13.32
N ASP A 112 8.35 -21.81 14.27
CA ASP A 112 6.88 -21.76 14.13
C ASP A 112 6.44 -20.84 13.00
N PHE A 113 7.05 -19.64 12.90
CA PHE A 113 6.75 -18.70 11.83
C PHE A 113 7.29 -19.18 10.48
N VAL A 114 8.47 -19.78 10.45
CA VAL A 114 9.07 -20.30 9.22
C VAL A 114 8.18 -21.40 8.63
N GLU A 115 7.78 -22.39 9.44
CA GLU A 115 6.94 -23.49 8.97
C GLU A 115 5.53 -23.01 8.58
N LEU A 116 4.93 -22.12 9.38
CA LEU A 116 3.63 -21.54 9.05
C LEU A 116 3.69 -20.72 7.76
N THR A 117 4.72 -19.90 7.58
CA THR A 117 4.92 -19.07 6.39
C THR A 117 5.09 -19.94 5.15
N ARG A 118 5.90 -21.00 5.24
CA ARG A 118 6.06 -22.00 4.18
C ARG A 118 4.73 -22.61 3.78
N ARG A 119 3.94 -23.07 4.77
CA ARG A 119 2.60 -23.62 4.55
C ARG A 119 1.65 -22.61 3.88
N ILE A 120 1.64 -21.36 4.33
CA ILE A 120 0.81 -20.28 3.76
C ILE A 120 1.19 -20.03 2.30
N ARG A 121 2.49 -19.89 2.01
CA ARG A 121 3.01 -19.63 0.66
C ARG A 121 2.67 -20.77 -0.30
N GLU A 122 2.93 -22.02 0.07
CA GLU A 122 2.73 -23.16 -0.83
C GLU A 122 1.25 -23.54 -1.02
N ARG A 123 0.51 -23.70 0.08
CA ARG A 123 -0.83 -24.29 0.06
C ARG A 123 -1.94 -23.30 -0.24
N TYR A 124 -1.73 -22.02 0.03
CA TYR A 124 -2.78 -21.01 -0.11
C TYR A 124 -2.41 -19.97 -1.16
N LEU A 125 -1.24 -19.34 -1.07
CA LEU A 125 -0.86 -18.32 -2.04
C LEU A 125 -0.59 -18.94 -3.42
N ALA A 126 0.36 -19.87 -3.52
CA ALA A 126 0.72 -20.48 -4.79
C ALA A 126 -0.41 -21.34 -5.38
N ALA A 127 -1.08 -22.14 -4.54
CA ALA A 127 -2.22 -22.94 -4.99
C ALA A 127 -3.40 -22.07 -5.44
N GLY A 128 -3.75 -21.03 -4.68
CA GLY A 128 -4.77 -20.07 -5.09
C GLY A 128 -4.39 -19.36 -6.39
N GLY A 129 -3.12 -18.95 -6.54
CA GLY A 129 -2.62 -18.36 -7.78
C GLY A 129 -2.79 -19.28 -8.99
N ARG A 130 -2.51 -20.58 -8.84
CA ARG A 130 -2.72 -21.59 -9.91
C ARG A 130 -4.19 -21.69 -10.31
N ILE A 131 -5.08 -21.85 -9.33
CA ILE A 131 -6.53 -21.93 -9.58
C ILE A 131 -7.04 -20.68 -10.32
N MET A 132 -6.60 -19.49 -9.91
CA MET A 132 -7.04 -18.26 -10.58
C MET A 132 -6.46 -18.12 -11.99
N LYS A 133 -5.27 -18.65 -12.25
CA LYS A 133 -4.67 -18.70 -13.60
C LYS A 133 -5.42 -19.68 -14.52
N GLU A 134 -5.76 -20.86 -14.01
CA GLU A 134 -6.60 -21.85 -14.72
C GLU A 134 -8.00 -21.29 -14.99
N PHE A 135 -8.56 -20.55 -14.04
CA PHE A 135 -9.83 -19.86 -14.25
C PHE A 135 -9.74 -18.81 -15.37
N GLY A 136 -8.61 -18.10 -15.46
CA GLY A 136 -8.32 -17.21 -16.58
C GLY A 136 -8.32 -17.92 -17.94
N GLN A 137 -7.81 -19.14 -18.01
CA GLN A 137 -7.86 -19.98 -19.21
C GLN A 137 -9.30 -20.34 -19.59
N ALA A 138 -10.10 -20.83 -18.65
CA ALA A 138 -11.49 -21.18 -18.90
C ALA A 138 -12.33 -19.98 -19.37
N LEU A 139 -12.06 -18.79 -18.83
CA LEU A 139 -12.69 -17.54 -19.28
C LEU A 139 -12.27 -17.15 -20.71
N LEU A 140 -11.02 -17.43 -21.10
CA LEU A 140 -10.56 -17.21 -22.47
C LEU A 140 -11.25 -18.16 -23.46
N GLU A 141 -11.44 -19.42 -23.07
CA GLU A 141 -12.22 -20.41 -23.83
C GLU A 141 -13.69 -19.97 -23.96
N ALA A 142 -14.31 -19.51 -22.87
CA ALA A 142 -15.66 -18.96 -22.90
C ALA A 142 -15.77 -17.72 -23.82
N GLN A 143 -14.75 -16.86 -23.83
CA GLN A 143 -14.70 -15.71 -24.73
C GLN A 143 -14.64 -16.15 -26.19
N GLN A 144 -13.89 -17.21 -26.51
CA GLN A 144 -13.81 -17.78 -27.85
C GLN A 144 -15.16 -18.36 -28.29
N LEU A 145 -15.82 -19.14 -27.43
CA LEU A 145 -17.17 -19.68 -27.70
C LEU A 145 -18.20 -18.56 -27.93
N CYS A 146 -18.16 -17.49 -27.13
CA CYS A 146 -19.05 -16.35 -27.35
C CYS A 146 -18.85 -15.74 -28.74
N ARG A 147 -17.60 -15.62 -29.23
CA ARG A 147 -17.32 -15.09 -30.58
C ARG A 147 -17.86 -16.02 -31.67
N GLU A 148 -17.65 -17.33 -31.53
CA GLU A 148 -18.13 -18.34 -32.49
C GLU A 148 -19.66 -18.34 -32.62
N HIS A 149 -20.36 -18.14 -31.49
CA HIS A 149 -21.82 -18.07 -31.45
C HIS A 149 -22.38 -16.64 -31.62
N GLN A 150 -21.55 -15.64 -31.96
CA GLN A 150 -21.94 -14.23 -32.11
C GLN A 150 -22.63 -13.63 -30.87
N MET A 151 -22.27 -14.12 -29.68
CA MET A 151 -22.76 -13.65 -28.38
C MET A 151 -21.78 -12.66 -27.73
N ARG A 152 -22.30 -11.80 -26.84
CA ARG A 152 -21.46 -10.88 -26.06
C ARG A 152 -20.88 -11.57 -24.83
N PHE A 153 -19.55 -11.57 -24.72
CA PHE A 153 -18.85 -12.14 -23.57
C PHE A 153 -19.24 -11.46 -22.24
N ASP A 154 -19.38 -10.13 -22.22
CA ASP A 154 -19.74 -9.38 -21.02
C ASP A 154 -21.11 -9.81 -20.45
N ASP A 155 -22.09 -10.10 -21.34
CA ASP A 155 -23.42 -10.60 -20.94
C ASP A 155 -23.32 -11.98 -20.27
N TYR A 156 -22.49 -12.88 -20.83
CA TYR A 156 -22.21 -14.19 -20.24
C TYR A 156 -21.54 -14.05 -18.86
N VAL A 157 -20.52 -13.20 -18.74
CA VAL A 157 -19.78 -13.00 -17.49
C VAL A 157 -20.68 -12.40 -16.40
N GLU A 158 -21.46 -11.36 -16.72
CA GLU A 158 -22.24 -10.64 -15.71
C GLU A 158 -23.53 -11.37 -15.33
N ARG A 159 -24.22 -11.98 -16.29
CA ARG A 159 -25.54 -12.59 -16.02
C ARG A 159 -25.47 -14.08 -15.71
N VAL A 160 -24.60 -14.82 -16.38
CA VAL A 160 -24.48 -16.27 -16.19
C VAL A 160 -23.49 -16.57 -15.09
N LEU A 161 -22.26 -16.03 -15.18
CA LEU A 161 -21.21 -16.29 -14.19
C LEU A 161 -21.35 -15.41 -12.93
N ARG A 162 -22.10 -14.30 -13.01
CA ARG A 162 -22.29 -13.33 -11.93
C ARG A 162 -20.97 -12.74 -11.43
N LEU A 163 -20.11 -12.38 -12.38
CA LEU A 163 -18.81 -11.78 -12.13
C LEU A 163 -18.75 -10.39 -12.74
N GLU A 164 -17.90 -9.53 -12.20
CA GLU A 164 -17.56 -8.28 -12.87
C GLU A 164 -16.70 -8.56 -14.10
N THR A 165 -17.06 -7.96 -15.24
CA THR A 165 -16.29 -8.00 -16.49
C THR A 165 -14.82 -7.59 -16.27
N ARG A 166 -14.57 -6.62 -15.38
CA ARG A 166 -13.20 -6.20 -15.02
C ARG A 166 -12.39 -7.32 -14.37
N THR A 167 -13.02 -8.13 -13.51
CA THR A 167 -12.38 -9.27 -12.84
C THR A 167 -12.07 -10.36 -13.85
N ALA A 168 -13.02 -10.71 -14.72
CA ALA A 168 -12.79 -11.70 -15.78
C ALA A 168 -11.63 -11.30 -16.70
N ASN A 169 -11.61 -10.05 -17.16
CA ASN A 169 -10.51 -9.53 -17.99
C ASN A 169 -9.16 -9.47 -17.27
N SER A 170 -9.14 -9.32 -15.94
CA SER A 170 -7.90 -9.44 -15.17
C SER A 170 -7.39 -10.89 -15.13
N LEU A 171 -8.28 -11.87 -14.98
CA LEU A 171 -7.94 -13.29 -14.92
C LEU A 171 -7.45 -13.81 -16.28
N ILE A 172 -8.14 -13.45 -17.36
CA ILE A 172 -7.70 -13.76 -18.73
C ILE A 172 -6.27 -13.24 -18.96
N ARG A 173 -5.97 -12.01 -18.53
CA ARG A 173 -4.60 -11.46 -18.63
C ARG A 173 -3.58 -12.21 -17.78
N MET A 174 -3.94 -12.69 -16.58
CA MET A 174 -3.03 -13.50 -15.77
C MET A 174 -2.60 -14.78 -16.50
N HIS A 175 -3.54 -15.42 -17.19
CA HIS A 175 -3.25 -16.58 -18.03
C HIS A 175 -2.45 -16.19 -19.28
N ALA A 176 -2.95 -15.22 -20.06
CA ALA A 176 -2.36 -14.80 -21.33
C ALA A 176 -0.94 -14.25 -21.21
N TYR A 177 -0.61 -13.61 -20.08
CA TYR A 177 0.72 -13.09 -19.78
C TYR A 177 1.62 -14.10 -19.06
N ASP A 178 1.13 -15.33 -18.85
CA ASP A 178 1.81 -16.39 -18.14
C ASP A 178 2.31 -16.00 -16.73
N VAL A 179 1.55 -15.14 -16.03
CA VAL A 179 1.98 -14.60 -14.73
C VAL A 179 2.26 -15.71 -13.74
N SER A 180 3.39 -15.62 -13.01
CA SER A 180 3.77 -16.63 -12.02
C SER A 180 2.74 -16.73 -10.88
N PRO A 181 2.25 -17.94 -10.55
CA PRO A 181 1.28 -18.12 -9.47
C PRO A 181 1.91 -18.07 -8.07
N GLN A 182 3.25 -18.16 -7.96
CA GLN A 182 3.95 -18.34 -6.68
C GLN A 182 3.75 -17.18 -5.71
N THR A 183 3.53 -15.97 -6.23
CA THR A 183 3.30 -14.76 -5.43
C THR A 183 1.87 -14.63 -4.91
N GLY A 184 0.97 -15.52 -5.35
CA GLY A 184 -0.46 -15.49 -5.04
C GLY A 184 -1.29 -14.49 -5.84
N TYR A 185 -2.60 -14.73 -5.88
CA TYR A 185 -3.57 -14.03 -6.73
C TYR A 185 -3.55 -12.50 -6.61
N GLU A 186 -3.45 -11.96 -5.39
CA GLU A 186 -3.47 -10.51 -5.18
C GLU A 186 -2.27 -9.80 -5.80
N ASN A 187 -1.09 -10.43 -5.79
CA ASN A 187 0.11 -9.89 -6.43
C ASN A 187 0.05 -10.11 -7.96
N MET A 188 -0.54 -11.23 -8.40
CA MET A 188 -0.78 -11.48 -9.82
C MET A 188 -1.67 -10.41 -10.47
N LYS A 189 -2.63 -9.83 -9.74
CA LYS A 189 -3.44 -8.70 -10.25
C LYS A 189 -2.61 -7.50 -10.66
N ILE A 190 -1.54 -7.21 -9.93
CA ILE A 190 -0.64 -6.10 -10.27
C ILE A 190 0.10 -6.42 -11.55
N MET A 191 0.68 -7.62 -11.64
CA MET A 191 1.47 -8.06 -12.78
C MET A 191 0.63 -8.17 -14.06
N ALA A 192 -0.60 -8.69 -13.96
CA ALA A 192 -1.57 -8.71 -15.05
C ALA A 192 -2.04 -7.30 -15.48
N GLY A 193 -1.89 -6.31 -14.60
CA GLY A 193 -2.13 -4.91 -14.89
C GLY A 193 -1.02 -4.21 -15.68
N ILE A 194 0.18 -4.82 -15.78
CA ILE A 194 1.35 -4.26 -16.47
C ILE A 194 1.37 -4.77 -17.92
N PRO A 195 1.17 -3.91 -18.94
CA PRO A 195 1.18 -4.34 -20.33
C PRO A 195 2.59 -4.70 -20.84
N ASP A 196 3.60 -3.95 -20.39
CA ASP A 196 4.99 -4.10 -20.79
C ASP A 196 5.62 -5.39 -20.18
N PRO A 197 6.08 -6.35 -21.00
CA PRO A 197 6.69 -7.58 -20.52
C PRO A 197 7.96 -7.38 -19.68
N GLN A 198 8.79 -6.37 -19.99
CA GLN A 198 10.03 -6.11 -19.25
C GLN A 198 9.71 -5.58 -17.85
N LYS A 199 8.82 -4.59 -17.76
CA LYS A 199 8.35 -4.07 -16.45
C LYS A 199 7.63 -5.13 -15.63
N ARG A 200 6.89 -6.04 -16.29
CA ARG A 200 6.24 -7.17 -15.62
C ARG A 200 7.26 -8.15 -15.04
N SER A 201 8.29 -8.50 -15.81
CA SER A 201 9.38 -9.35 -15.32
C SER A 201 10.14 -8.71 -14.15
N GLN A 202 10.36 -7.39 -14.17
CA GLN A 202 10.95 -6.68 -13.03
C GLN A 202 10.04 -6.76 -11.79
N ALA A 203 8.73 -6.61 -11.96
CA ALA A 203 7.77 -6.76 -10.86
C ALA A 203 7.80 -8.19 -10.26
N GLU A 204 7.88 -9.21 -11.11
CA GLU A 204 8.01 -10.61 -10.68
C GLU A 204 9.27 -10.85 -9.85
N GLN A 205 10.41 -10.36 -10.31
CA GLN A 205 11.68 -10.45 -9.58
C GLN A 205 11.62 -9.69 -8.25
N ALA A 206 11.01 -8.51 -8.22
CA ALA A 206 10.85 -7.72 -7.01
C ALA A 206 10.00 -8.44 -5.96
N PHE A 207 8.90 -9.09 -6.36
CA PHE A 207 8.12 -9.93 -5.44
C PHE A 207 8.90 -11.16 -4.99
N ALA A 208 9.66 -11.80 -5.87
CA ALA A 208 10.49 -12.95 -5.51
C ALA A 208 11.60 -12.57 -4.50
N ALA A 209 12.12 -11.34 -4.59
CA ALA A 209 13.07 -10.77 -3.64
C ALA A 209 12.43 -10.35 -2.30
N GLY A 210 11.12 -10.54 -2.12
CA GLY A 210 10.41 -10.23 -0.88
C GLY A 210 9.94 -8.79 -0.74
N MET A 211 10.00 -7.98 -1.81
CA MET A 211 9.51 -6.59 -1.75
C MET A 211 8.00 -6.55 -1.51
N SER A 212 7.56 -5.55 -0.75
CA SER A 212 6.14 -5.34 -0.48
C SER A 212 5.38 -4.90 -1.73
N ARG A 213 4.07 -5.16 -1.73
CA ARG A 213 3.15 -4.76 -2.80
C ARG A 213 3.26 -3.28 -3.17
N ASP A 214 3.40 -2.40 -2.18
CA ASP A 214 3.49 -0.96 -2.40
C ASP A 214 4.84 -0.57 -2.99
N SER A 215 5.93 -1.19 -2.54
CA SER A 215 7.26 -1.00 -3.11
C SER A 215 7.32 -1.43 -4.59
N VAL A 216 6.72 -2.58 -4.93
CA VAL A 216 6.64 -3.04 -6.33
C VAL A 216 5.80 -2.08 -7.19
N ARG A 217 4.69 -1.55 -6.66
CA ARG A 217 3.87 -0.57 -7.38
C ARG A 217 4.64 0.70 -7.69
N THR A 218 5.44 1.20 -6.76
CA THR A 218 6.31 2.35 -6.98
C THR A 218 7.35 2.05 -8.05
N LEU A 219 8.07 0.92 -7.93
CA LEU A 219 9.09 0.50 -8.91
C LEU A 219 8.55 0.45 -10.34
N VAL A 220 7.39 -0.20 -10.54
CA VAL A 220 6.78 -0.44 -11.86
C VAL A 220 6.17 0.83 -12.45
N SER A 221 5.58 1.68 -11.61
CA SER A 221 5.00 2.94 -12.08
C SER A 221 6.09 3.82 -12.69
N GLY A 222 7.36 3.58 -12.33
CA GLY A 222 8.49 4.39 -12.69
C GLY A 222 8.36 5.74 -11.99
N ASP A 223 9.45 6.23 -11.41
CA ASP A 223 9.52 7.63 -11.06
C ASP A 223 9.60 8.48 -12.34
N GLY A 224 8.48 8.58 -13.08
CA GLY A 224 8.25 9.66 -14.06
C GLY A 224 8.22 11.06 -13.43
N ASN A 225 8.65 11.16 -12.17
CA ASN A 225 8.75 12.36 -11.36
C ASN A 225 10.18 12.61 -10.85
N GLU A 226 11.18 11.79 -11.19
CA GLU A 226 12.57 11.98 -10.73
C GLU A 226 13.19 13.32 -11.17
N GLU A 227 12.58 14.02 -12.14
CA GLU A 227 12.96 15.38 -12.56
C GLU A 227 11.89 16.46 -12.28
N GLN A 228 10.82 16.17 -11.55
CA GLN A 228 9.83 17.21 -11.26
C GLN A 228 10.30 18.08 -10.10
N SER A 229 10.56 19.36 -10.40
CA SER A 229 10.89 20.34 -9.38
C SER A 229 9.78 20.41 -8.33
N ALA A 230 10.13 20.76 -7.08
CA ALA A 230 9.14 20.95 -6.01
C ALA A 230 8.02 21.94 -6.41
N ILE A 231 8.35 22.92 -7.25
CA ILE A 231 7.41 23.89 -7.81
C ILE A 231 6.37 23.21 -8.70
N GLU A 232 6.77 22.30 -9.58
CA GLU A 232 5.85 21.58 -10.46
C GLU A 232 4.87 20.69 -9.68
N LEU A 233 5.36 20.01 -8.65
CA LEU A 233 4.52 19.19 -7.76
C LEU A 233 3.47 20.05 -7.05
N LEU A 234 3.89 21.20 -6.50
CA LEU A 234 2.98 22.16 -5.86
C LEU A 234 1.95 22.74 -6.84
N LEU A 235 2.34 23.08 -8.07
CA LEU A 235 1.43 23.61 -9.09
C LEU A 235 0.38 22.57 -9.50
N ARG A 236 0.79 21.31 -9.68
CA ARG A 236 -0.15 20.21 -9.96
C ARG A 236 -1.13 20.00 -8.81
N GLU A 237 -0.63 20.02 -7.58
CA GLU A 237 -1.46 19.86 -6.39
C GLU A 237 -2.45 21.02 -6.24
N LYS A 238 -2.01 22.26 -6.50
CA LYS A 238 -2.89 23.43 -6.57
C LYS A 238 -4.01 23.23 -7.60
N GLN A 239 -3.68 22.87 -8.84
CA GLN A 239 -4.69 22.63 -9.88
C GLN A 239 -5.68 21.52 -9.50
N ARG A 240 -5.20 20.46 -8.84
CA ARG A 240 -6.06 19.37 -8.34
C ARG A 240 -7.05 19.88 -7.29
N LEU A 241 -6.58 20.70 -6.35
CA LEU A 241 -7.43 21.30 -5.31
C LEU A 241 -8.45 22.25 -5.91
N GLU A 242 -8.06 23.12 -6.85
CA GLU A 242 -8.97 24.02 -7.55
C GLU A 242 -10.09 23.27 -8.28
N ARG A 243 -9.77 22.20 -9.00
CA ARG A 243 -10.77 21.33 -9.64
C ARG A 243 -11.70 20.68 -8.62
N THR A 244 -11.15 20.24 -7.49
CA THR A 244 -11.94 19.62 -6.41
C THR A 244 -12.91 20.63 -5.80
N ILE A 245 -12.46 21.84 -5.50
CA ILE A 245 -13.28 22.94 -4.98
C ILE A 245 -14.42 23.24 -5.95
N SER A 246 -14.11 23.44 -7.23
CA SER A 246 -15.13 23.72 -8.25
C SER A 246 -16.17 22.59 -8.37
N SER A 247 -15.73 21.32 -8.33
CA SER A 247 -16.65 20.20 -8.33
C SER A 247 -17.53 20.14 -7.08
N LEU A 248 -17.00 20.49 -5.90
CA LEU A 248 -17.76 20.49 -4.65
C LEU A 248 -18.78 21.63 -4.62
N GLN A 249 -18.40 22.82 -5.09
CA GLN A 249 -19.30 23.97 -5.23
C GLN A 249 -20.50 23.64 -6.12
N ARG A 250 -20.27 23.07 -7.32
CA ARG A 250 -21.36 22.63 -8.20
C ARG A 250 -22.30 21.62 -7.55
N LYS A 251 -21.75 20.66 -6.80
CA LYS A 251 -22.55 19.65 -6.09
C LYS A 251 -23.38 20.28 -4.98
N LEU A 252 -22.83 21.28 -4.29
CA LEU A 252 -23.55 22.04 -3.27
C LEU A 252 -24.72 22.81 -3.90
N GLU A 253 -24.48 23.54 -4.99
CA GLU A 253 -25.54 24.26 -5.73
C GLU A 253 -26.65 23.33 -6.26
N GLU A 254 -26.31 22.11 -6.68
CA GLU A 254 -27.31 21.11 -7.08
C GLU A 254 -28.14 20.63 -5.88
N LEU A 255 -27.51 20.46 -4.72
CA LEU A 255 -28.18 20.04 -3.49
C LEU A 255 -29.10 21.15 -2.96
N GLU A 256 -28.63 22.40 -2.95
CA GLU A 256 -29.41 23.58 -2.58
C GLU A 256 -30.66 23.71 -3.46
N ARG A 257 -30.51 23.62 -4.79
CA ARG A 257 -31.66 23.62 -5.72
C ARG A 257 -32.67 22.50 -5.44
N ARG A 258 -32.19 21.31 -5.05
CA ARG A 258 -33.07 20.19 -4.68
C ARG A 258 -33.80 20.45 -3.36
N LEU A 259 -33.13 21.03 -2.37
CA LEU A 259 -33.76 21.41 -1.11
C LEU A 259 -34.85 22.47 -1.35
N GLU A 260 -34.54 23.52 -2.10
CA GLU A 260 -35.51 24.55 -2.49
C GLU A 260 -36.75 23.95 -3.19
N SER A 261 -36.56 22.95 -4.04
CA SER A 261 -37.67 22.28 -4.74
C SER A 261 -38.58 21.42 -3.84
N ILE A 262 -38.11 21.04 -2.65
CA ILE A 262 -38.85 20.23 -1.67
C ILE A 262 -39.48 21.12 -0.59
N GLU A 263 -38.85 22.26 -0.28
CA GLU A 263 -39.35 23.25 0.68
C GLU A 263 -40.42 24.20 0.10
N ALA A 264 -40.56 24.24 -1.24
CA ALA A 264 -41.61 24.96 -1.96
C ALA A 264 -42.89 24.12 -2.14
#